data_AF-E9M127-F1
#
_entry.id   AF-E9M127-F1
#
_cell.length_a   1.000
_cell.length_b   1.000
_cell.length_c   1.000
_cell.angle_alpha   90.00
_cell.angle_beta   90.00
_cell.angle_gamma   90.00
#
_symmetry.space_group_name_H-M   'P 1'
#
loop_
_entity.id
_entity.type
_entity.pdbx_description
1 polymer ?
#
loop_
_entity_poly.entity_id
_entity_poly.type
_entity_poly.pdbx_seq_one_letter_code
_entity_poly.pdbx_strand_id
1 'polypeptide(L)' 'ISLLGILFFFYIIWESLVSQRQVIYPMQLNSSIEWYQNTPPAEHSYSELPLLTN' A
#
# COMPACT_ATOMS: atom_id res chain seq x y z
N ILE A 1 5.03 18.94 16.47
CA ILE A 1 3.99 17.91 16.66
C ILE A 1 3.04 18.40 17.75
N SER A 2 1.73 18.41 17.47
CA SER A 2 0.67 18.85 18.39
C SER A 2 -0.17 17.65 18.81
N LEU A 3 -0.63 17.62 20.08
CA LEU A 3 -1.47 16.55 20.62
C LEU A 3 -2.74 16.32 19.79
N LEU A 4 -3.37 17.41 19.35
CA LEU A 4 -4.54 17.35 18.48
C LEU A 4 -4.20 16.68 17.14
N GLY A 5 -3.03 16.95 16.57
CA GLY A 5 -2.56 16.31 15.35
C GLY A 5 -2.37 14.80 15.48
N ILE A 6 -1.89 14.33 16.64
CA ILE A 6 -1.74 12.89 16.92
C ILE A 6 -3.11 12.22 17.05
N LEU A 7 -4.08 12.85 17.73
CA LEU A 7 -5.44 12.32 17.84
C LEU A 7 -6.12 12.23 16.47
N PHE A 8 -5.95 13.25 15.62
CA PHE A 8 -6.44 13.22 14.24
C PHE A 8 -5.76 12.13 13.41
N PHE A 9 -4.46 11.90 13.59
CA PHE A 9 -3.76 10.82 12.90
C PHE A 9 -4.34 9.44 13.23
N PHE A 10 -4.62 9.16 14.51
CA PHE A 10 -5.28 7.91 14.91
C PHE A 10 -6.70 7.79 14.34
N TYR A 11 -7.47 8.88 14.32
CA TYR A 11 -8.80 8.89 13.72
C TYR A 11 -8.77 8.56 12.22
N ILE A 12 -7.83 9.13 11.46
CA ILE A 12 -7.68 8.86 10.03
C ILE A 12 -7.36 7.39 9.77
N ILE A 13 -6.43 6.80 10.53
CA ILE A 13 -6.11 5.37 10.42
C ILE A 13 -7.35 4.53 10.70
N TRP A 14 -8.02 4.78 11.83
CA TRP A 14 -9.20 4.02 12.24
C TRP A 14 -10.34 4.11 11.19
N GLU A 15 -10.65 5.31 10.70
CA GLU A 15 -11.68 5.50 9.66
C GLU A 15 -11.32 4.75 8.38
N SER A 16 -10.05 4.80 7.96
CA SER A 16 -9.60 4.12 6.74
C SER A 16 -9.76 2.60 6.83
N LEU A 17 -9.50 2.01 8.01
CA LEU A 17 -9.65 0.57 8.25
C LEU A 17 -11.12 0.12 8.26
N VAL A 18 -12.02 0.95 8.78
CA VAL A 18 -13.47 0.68 8.79
C VAL A 18 -14.08 0.80 7.40
N SER A 19 -13.65 1.79 6.62
CA SER A 19 -14.19 2.07 5.27
C SER A 19 -13.75 1.07 4.18
N GLN A 20 -12.72 0.24 4.42
CA GLN A 20 -12.24 -0.83 3.54
C GLN A 20 -12.17 -0.47 2.03
N ARG A 21 -11.70 0.74 1.71
CA ARG A 21 -11.63 1.20 0.31
C ARG A 21 -10.55 0.43 -0.45
N GLN A 22 -10.94 -0.27 -1.51
CA GLN A 22 -10.01 -0.99 -2.38
C GLN A 22 -9.15 -0.02 -3.20
N VAL A 23 -7.87 -0.34 -3.36
CA VAL A 23 -6.94 0.43 -4.19
C VAL A 23 -7.10 -0.03 -5.64
N ILE A 24 -7.57 0.85 -6.53
CA ILE A 24 -7.77 0.54 -7.95
C ILE A 24 -6.52 0.85 -8.78
N TYR A 25 -5.87 1.98 -8.51
CA TYR A 25 -4.64 2.39 -9.19
C TYR A 25 -3.65 3.00 -8.19
N PRO A 26 -2.43 2.45 -8.05
CA PRO A 26 -1.37 3.10 -7.29
C PRO A 26 -0.91 4.38 -8.01
N MET A 27 -0.62 5.43 -7.25
CA MET A 27 -0.04 6.68 -7.76
C MET A 27 1.50 6.62 -7.79
N GLN A 28 2.08 5.50 -7.36
CA GLN A 28 3.51 5.27 -7.26
C GLN A 28 4.15 5.08 -8.63
N LEU A 29 5.39 5.55 -8.78
CA LEU A 29 6.21 5.25 -9.93
C LEU A 29 6.68 3.78 -9.86
N ASN A 30 6.69 3.08 -10.98
CA ASN A 30 7.12 1.68 -11.10
C ASN A 30 8.65 1.50 -10.97
N SER A 31 9.31 2.29 -10.12
CA SER A 31 10.77 2.26 -9.91
C SER A 31 11.24 1.02 -9.15
N SER A 32 10.35 0.33 -8.45
CA SER A 32 10.68 -0.80 -7.60
C SER A 32 9.64 -1.91 -7.73
N ILE A 33 10.10 -3.15 -7.54
CA ILE A 33 9.36 -4.37 -7.87
C ILE A 33 8.12 -4.58 -7.00
N GLU A 34 8.11 -4.04 -5.78
CA GLU A 34 6.98 -4.16 -4.85
C GLU A 34 5.70 -3.47 -5.36
N TRP A 35 5.82 -2.44 -6.20
CA TRP A 35 4.66 -1.73 -6.74
C TRP A 35 3.95 -2.48 -7.87
N TYR A 36 4.57 -3.55 -8.39
CA TYR A 36 3.93 -4.46 -9.34
C TYR A 36 3.06 -5.53 -8.66
N GLN A 37 3.15 -5.66 -7.33
CA GLN A 37 2.37 -6.64 -6.58
C GLN A 37 0.95 -6.15 -6.32
N ASN A 38 0.02 -7.10 -6.12
CA ASN A 38 -1.33 -6.77 -5.69
C ASN A 38 -1.34 -6.14 -4.29
N THR A 39 -2.40 -5.40 -3.97
CA THR A 39 -2.64 -4.86 -2.64
C THR A 39 -3.91 -5.49 -2.05
N PRO A 40 -3.81 -6.41 -1.07
CA PRO A 40 -2.59 -6.95 -0.44
C PRO A 40 -1.85 -7.98 -1.32
N PRO A 41 -0.55 -8.21 -1.07
CA PRO A 41 0.22 -9.24 -1.77
C PRO A 41 -0.22 -10.64 -1.36
N ALA A 42 -0.06 -11.62 -2.26
CA ALA A 42 -0.27 -13.03 -1.96
C ALA A 42 0.89 -13.59 -1.10
N GLU A 43 0.68 -14.67 -0.35
CA GLU A 43 1.73 -15.25 0.50
C GLU A 43 3.00 -15.66 -0.28
N HIS A 44 2.83 -16.09 -1.53
CA HIS A 44 3.92 -16.47 -2.43
C HIS A 44 4.11 -15.46 -3.58
N SER A 45 4.19 -14.16 -3.25
CA SER A 45 4.25 -13.08 -4.26
C SER A 45 5.55 -13.02 -5.09
N TYR A 46 6.66 -13.59 -4.61
CA TYR A 46 7.98 -13.47 -5.25
C TYR A 46 8.45 -14.73 -6.00
N SER A 47 7.64 -15.79 -6.04
CA SER A 47 8.04 -17.02 -6.75
C SER A 47 7.99 -16.90 -8.27
N GLU A 48 7.21 -15.95 -8.80
CA GLU A 48 6.98 -15.74 -10.24
C GLU A 48 7.39 -14.33 -10.68
N LEU A 49 8.56 -13.86 -10.24
CA LEU A 49 9.02 -12.51 -10.60
C LEU A 49 9.29 -12.41 -12.11
N PRO A 50 8.85 -11.31 -12.76
CA PRO A 50 9.18 -11.06 -14.15
C PRO A 50 10.70 -10.98 -14.32
N LEU A 51 11.24 -11.72 -15.29
CA LEU A 51 12.64 -11.67 -15.67
C LEU A 51 12.99 -10.22 -16.06
N LEU A 52 13.80 -9.56 -15.24
CA LEU A 52 14.38 -8.27 -15.57
C LEU A 52 15.41 -8.48 -16.68
N THR A 53 15.00 -8.28 -17.93
CA THR A 53 15.91 -8.18 -19.06
C THR A 53 16.50 -6.77 -19.09
N ASN A 54 17.83 -6.68 -19.04
CA ASN A 54 18.57 -5.45 -19.36
C ASN A 54 18.30 -5.00 -20.80
#